data_AF-A0A4Y7U316-F1
#
_entry.id   AF-A0A4Y7U316-F1
#
_cell.length_a   1.000
_cell.length_b   1.000
_cell.length_c   1.000
_cell.angle_alpha   90.00
_cell.angle_beta   90.00
_cell.angle_gamma   90.00
#
_symmetry.space_group_name_H-M   'P 1'
#
loop_
_entity.id
_entity.type
_entity.pdbx_description
1 polymer ?
#
loop_
_entity_poly.entity_id
_entity_poly.type
_entity_poly.pdbx_seq_one_letter_code
_entity_poly.pdbx_strand_id
1 'polypeptide(L)'
;LESISYQVGRTGAITPVANLKPVQLAGTIVKRASLHNADQIEKLDIRIHDTVFVEKGGEIIPKIIAVDLDKRPENSEKTTYITHCPECHTELVRNAGEANHYCPNFYGCPP
;
A
#
# COMPACT_ATOMS: atom_id res chain seq x y z
N LEU A 1 8.16 5.89 5.85
CA LEU A 1 6.76 5.48 5.67
C LEU A 1 5.99 5.86 6.93
N GLU A 2 4.99 6.74 6.85
CA GLU A 2 4.23 7.21 8.02
C GLU A 2 3.01 6.33 8.32
N SER A 3 2.28 5.92 7.28
CA SER A 3 1.13 5.01 7.42
C SER A 3 0.81 4.36 6.08
N ILE A 4 -0.04 3.33 6.10
CA ILE A 4 -0.58 2.69 4.90
C ILE A 4 -2.10 2.88 4.92
N SER A 5 -2.63 3.49 3.87
CA SER A 5 -4.07 3.57 3.63
C SER A 5 -4.46 2.55 2.58
N TYR A 6 -5.69 2.05 2.64
CA TYR A 6 -6.22 1.12 1.65
C TYR A 6 -7.35 1.81 0.91
N GLN A 7 -7.32 1.75 -0.41
CA GLN A 7 -8.34 2.33 -1.28
C GLN A 7 -9.14 1.21 -1.93
N VAL A 8 -10.46 1.40 -2.00
CA VAL A 8 -11.36 0.49 -2.69
C VAL A 8 -11.51 0.96 -4.14
N GLY A 9 -11.10 0.14 -5.10
CA GLY A 9 -11.31 0.42 -6.52
C GLY A 9 -12.77 0.20 -6.93
N ARG A 10 -13.15 0.72 -8.10
CA ARG A 10 -14.50 0.53 -8.68
C ARG A 10 -14.91 -0.93 -8.87
N THR A 11 -13.94 -1.85 -8.96
CA THR A 11 -14.16 -3.30 -9.08
C THR A 11 -14.12 -4.02 -7.74
N GLY A 12 -14.04 -3.29 -6.61
CA GLY A 12 -13.83 -3.84 -5.28
C GLY A 12 -12.38 -4.18 -4.95
N ALA A 13 -11.44 -4.01 -5.89
CA ALA A 13 -10.02 -4.28 -5.67
C ALA A 13 -9.42 -3.35 -4.61
N ILE A 14 -8.78 -3.93 -3.60
CA ILE A 14 -8.14 -3.18 -2.51
C ILE A 14 -6.71 -2.86 -2.90
N THR A 15 -6.42 -1.56 -2.97
CA THR A 15 -5.09 -1.05 -3.34
C THR A 15 -4.42 -0.38 -2.14
N PRO A 16 -3.28 -0.88 -1.67
CA PRO A 16 -2.52 -0.24 -0.59
C PRO A 16 -1.75 0.99 -1.10
N VAL A 17 -1.80 2.06 -0.33
CA VAL A 17 -1.11 3.32 -0.61
C VAL A 17 -0.28 3.72 0.60
N ALA A 18 1.03 3.88 0.38
CA ALA A 18 1.94 4.39 1.38
C ALA A 18 1.79 5.91 1.52
N ASN A 19 1.56 6.37 2.73
CA ASN A 19 1.67 7.78 3.11
C ASN A 19 3.08 8.04 3.63
N LEU A 20 3.75 9.02 3.04
CA LEU A 20 5.16 9.31 3.26
C LEU A 20 5.31 10.71 3.85
N LYS A 21 6.33 10.87 4.69
CA LYS A 21 6.85 12.20 5.02
C LYS A 21 7.17 12.92 3.70
N PRO A 22 6.77 14.20 3.52
CA PRO A 22 6.98 14.91 2.27
C PRO A 22 8.44 14.83 1.80
N VAL A 23 8.65 14.34 0.59
CA VAL A 23 9.98 14.17 -0.01
C VAL A 23 10.00 14.77 -1.41
N GLN A 24 11.07 15.48 -1.76
CA GLN A 24 11.25 16.05 -3.09
C GLN A 24 11.77 14.98 -4.05
N LEU A 25 11.08 14.78 -5.17
CA LEU A 25 11.42 13.79 -6.18
C LEU A 25 11.16 14.35 -7.58
N ALA A 26 12.22 14.51 -8.39
CA ALA A 26 12.16 15.06 -9.74
C ALA A 26 11.35 16.37 -9.82
N GLY A 27 11.69 17.36 -8.98
CA GLY A 27 11.07 18.69 -8.99
C GLY A 27 9.67 18.79 -8.35
N THR A 28 9.04 17.69 -7.93
CA THR A 28 7.75 17.73 -7.21
C THR A 28 7.87 17.16 -5.80
N ILE A 29 6.95 17.53 -4.92
CA ILE A 29 6.85 16.95 -3.57
C ILE A 29 5.91 15.75 -3.62
N VAL A 30 6.41 14.59 -3.21
CA VAL A 30 5.65 13.35 -3.09
C VAL A 30 5.30 13.12 -1.63
N LYS A 31 4.02 12.83 -1.37
CA LYS A 31 3.50 12.44 -0.04
C LYS A 31 2.83 11.07 -0.04
N ARG A 32 2.57 10.51 -1.21
CA ARG A 32 1.89 9.22 -1.39
C ARG A 32 2.64 8.41 -2.43
N ALA A 33 2.73 7.10 -2.24
CA ALA A 33 3.31 6.18 -3.21
C ALA A 33 2.51 4.87 -3.26
N SER A 34 2.45 4.26 -4.44
CA SER A 34 1.81 2.95 -4.62
C SER A 34 2.65 1.85 -3.96
N LEU A 35 1.98 0.94 -3.25
CA LEU A 35 2.53 -0.31 -2.75
C LEU A 35 2.18 -1.50 -3.65
N HIS A 36 1.47 -1.25 -4.77
CA HIS A 36 0.93 -2.24 -5.69
C HIS A 36 -0.13 -3.17 -5.07
N ASN A 37 0.26 -4.11 -4.20
CA ASN A 37 -0.61 -5.14 -3.65
C ASN A 37 -0.02 -5.76 -2.36
N ALA A 38 -0.74 -6.73 -1.77
CA ALA A 38 -0.32 -7.42 -0.55
C ALA A 38 1.01 -8.17 -0.75
N ASP A 39 1.17 -8.87 -1.87
CA ASP A 39 2.39 -9.65 -2.16
C ASP A 39 3.63 -8.77 -2.23
N GLN A 40 3.51 -7.57 -2.79
CA GLN A 40 4.62 -6.64 -2.90
C GLN A 40 5.03 -6.10 -1.53
N ILE A 41 4.07 -5.86 -0.63
CA ILE A 41 4.33 -5.48 0.77
C ILE A 41 5.09 -6.60 1.49
N GLU A 42 4.64 -7.85 1.34
CA GLU A 42 5.29 -9.02 1.96
C GLU A 42 6.68 -9.27 1.37
N LYS A 43 6.81 -9.22 0.04
CA LYS A 43 8.06 -9.45 -0.69
C LYS A 43 9.15 -8.45 -0.32
N LEU A 44 8.78 -7.19 -0.13
CA LEU A 44 9.70 -6.14 0.30
C LEU A 44 9.79 -6.01 1.84
N ASP A 45 9.02 -6.81 2.58
CA ASP A 45 8.84 -6.75 4.03
C ASP A 45 8.62 -5.30 4.52
N ILE A 46 7.70 -4.58 3.88
CA ILE A 46 7.46 -3.16 4.18
C ILE A 46 6.77 -3.02 5.53
N ARG A 47 7.27 -2.12 6.38
CA ARG A 47 6.75 -1.86 7.73
C ARG A 47 6.54 -0.38 7.95
N ILE A 48 5.55 -0.03 8.77
CA ILE A 48 5.34 1.35 9.18
C ILE A 48 6.62 1.86 9.88
N HIS A 49 6.96 3.13 9.64
CA HIS A 49 8.21 3.78 10.06
C HIS A 49 9.48 3.37 9.30
N ASP A 50 9.41 2.48 8.30
CA ASP A 50 10.56 2.18 7.45
C ASP A 50 11.04 3.38 6.64
N THR A 51 12.35 3.42 6.41
CA THR A 51 12.95 4.25 5.36
C THR A 51 12.83 3.49 4.03
N VAL A 52 12.16 4.10 3.05
CA VAL A 52 11.81 3.43 1.79
C VAL A 52 12.40 4.16 0.60
N PHE A 53 12.77 3.39 -0.44
CA PHE A 53 13.16 3.92 -1.73
C PHE A 53 11.93 4.09 -2.61
N VAL A 54 11.76 5.29 -3.15
CA VAL A 54 10.62 5.66 -3.98
C VAL A 54 11.10 6.04 -5.37
N GLU A 55 10.48 5.46 -6.38
CA GLU A 55 10.72 5.75 -7.80
C GLU A 55 9.44 6.29 -8.43
N LYS A 56 9.57 7.21 -9.39
CA LYS A 56 8.45 7.58 -10.27
C LYS A 56 8.42 6.69 -11.50
N GLY A 57 7.30 6.01 -11.72
CA GLY A 57 7.04 5.35 -13.00
C GLY A 57 6.73 6.40 -14.07
N GLY A 58 7.73 6.83 -14.83
CA GLY A 58 7.60 7.98 -15.73
C GLY A 58 7.44 9.29 -14.96
N GLU A 59 6.58 10.21 -15.42
CA GLU A 59 6.40 11.52 -14.77
C GLU A 59 5.36 11.55 -13.64
N ILE A 60 4.49 10.54 -13.51
CA ILE A 60 3.19 10.74 -12.81
C ILE A 60 3.06 9.97 -11.48
N ILE A 61 3.21 8.64 -11.47
CA ILE A 61 2.85 7.83 -10.29
C ILE A 61 4.09 7.34 -9.54
N PRO A 62 4.33 7.79 -8.29
CA PRO A 62 5.38 7.26 -7.43
C PRO A 62 5.03 5.88 -6.87
N LYS A 63 6.02 4.99 -6.78
CA LYS A 63 5.95 3.63 -6.25
C LYS A 63 7.12 3.34 -5.31
N ILE A 64 6.91 2.48 -4.31
CA ILE A 64 8.00 1.99 -3.45
C ILE A 64 8.68 0.81 -4.14
N ILE A 65 10.01 0.85 -4.23
CA ILE A 65 10.81 -0.19 -4.90
C ILE A 65 11.63 -1.04 -3.93
N ALA A 66 11.99 -0.50 -2.75
CA ALA A 66 12.79 -1.20 -1.75
C ALA A 66 12.67 -0.54 -0.37
N VAL A 67 13.15 -1.24 0.65
CA VAL A 67 13.30 -0.73 2.02
C VAL A 67 14.78 -0.68 2.39
N ASP A 68 15.19 0.39 3.07
CA ASP A 68 16.51 0.53 3.67
C ASP A 68 16.52 -0.18 5.04
N LEU A 69 16.95 -1.45 5.02
CA LEU A 69 16.95 -2.33 6.19
C LEU A 69 17.93 -1.87 7.27
N ASP A 70 19.01 -1.18 6.91
CA ASP A 70 20.03 -0.69 7.85
C ASP A 70 19.47 0.40 8.78
N LYS A 71 18.40 1.07 8.35
CA LYS A 71 17.71 2.12 9.13
C LYS A 71 16.40 1.63 9.74
N ARG A 72 16.12 0.33 9.69
CA ARG A 72 14.89 -0.24 10.23
C ARG A 72 14.94 -0.21 11.77
N PRO A 73 13.92 0.33 12.45
CA PRO A 73 13.83 0.26 13.91
C PRO A 73 13.73 -1.18 14.41
N GLU A 74 14.38 -1.48 15.54
CA GLU A 74 14.33 -2.81 16.16
C GLU A 74 12.91 -3.21 16.60
N ASN A 75 12.09 -2.23 16.96
CA ASN A 75 10.68 -2.41 17.33
C ASN A 75 9.71 -2.34 16.13
N SER A 76 10.20 -2.59 14.91
CA SER A 76 9.36 -2.55 13.71
C SER A 76 8.42 -3.77 13.61
N GLU A 77 7.13 -3.51 13.45
CA GLU A 77 6.12 -4.54 13.29
C GLU A 77 5.83 -4.82 11.82
N LYS A 78 5.63 -6.11 11.48
CA LYS A 78 5.24 -6.49 10.12
C LYS A 78 3.92 -5.85 9.76
N THR A 79 3.83 -5.29 8.55
CA THR A 79 2.55 -4.81 8.04
C THR A 79 1.58 -5.97 7.90
N THR A 80 0.48 -5.89 8.62
CA THR A 80 -0.64 -6.81 8.44
C THR A 80 -1.60 -6.20 7.42
N TYR A 81 -1.86 -6.91 6.34
CA TYR A 81 -2.83 -6.48 5.35
C TYR A 81 -4.23 -6.49 5.98
N ILE A 82 -5.07 -5.52 5.63
CA ILE A 82 -6.43 -5.46 6.18
C ILE A 82 -7.24 -6.69 5.82
N THR A 83 -8.06 -7.16 6.76
CA THR A 83 -8.97 -8.30 6.56
C THR A 83 -10.39 -7.86 6.19
N HIS A 84 -10.73 -6.60 6.43
CA HIS A 84 -12.06 -6.04 6.18
C HIS A 84 -11.96 -4.78 5.33
N CYS A 85 -12.94 -4.58 4.44
CA CYS A 85 -13.01 -3.42 3.57
C CYS A 85 -13.10 -2.12 4.39
N PRO A 86 -12.30 -1.09 4.09
CA PRO A 86 -12.30 0.16 4.87
C PRO A 86 -13.59 0.97 4.69
N GLU A 87 -14.36 0.73 3.62
CA GLU A 87 -15.57 1.50 3.30
C GLU A 87 -16.85 0.84 3.84
N CYS A 88 -17.01 -0.47 3.63
CA CYS A 88 -18.23 -1.20 4.01
C CYS A 88 -18.01 -2.28 5.07
N HIS A 89 -16.79 -2.44 5.60
CA HIS A 89 -16.43 -3.40 6.64
C HIS A 89 -16.71 -4.87 6.29
N THR A 90 -16.99 -5.20 5.03
CA THR A 90 -17.15 -6.59 4.57
C THR A 90 -15.79 -7.29 4.56
N GLU A 91 -15.77 -8.56 4.97
CA GLU A 91 -14.55 -9.38 4.92
C GLU A 91 -14.01 -9.46 3.49
N LEU A 92 -12.71 -9.23 3.37
CA LEU A 92 -12.03 -9.23 2.09
C LEU A 92 -11.71 -10.65 1.65
N VAL A 93 -11.86 -10.90 0.35
CA VAL A 93 -11.56 -12.19 -0.26
C VAL A 93 -10.36 -12.04 -1.17
N ARG A 94 -9.43 -12.99 -1.09
CA ARG A 94 -8.32 -13.13 -2.02
C ARG A 94 -8.50 -14.44 -2.78
N ASN A 95 -8.79 -14.37 -4.07
CA ASN A 95 -8.95 -15.56 -4.89
C ASN A 95 -7.60 -16.25 -5.10
N ALA A 96 -7.62 -17.58 -5.22
CA ALA A 96 -6.40 -18.35 -5.47
C ALA A 96 -5.74 -17.91 -6.79
N GLY A 97 -4.47 -17.52 -6.73
CA GLY A 97 -3.69 -17.04 -7.87
C GLY A 97 -3.77 -15.52 -8.11
N GLU A 98 -4.61 -14.79 -7.39
CA GLU A 98 -4.66 -13.32 -7.47
C GLU A 98 -3.75 -12.67 -6.43
N ALA A 99 -3.12 -11.55 -6.82
CA ALA A 99 -2.25 -10.76 -5.93
C ALA A 99 -3.02 -9.76 -5.07
N ASN A 100 -4.22 -9.39 -5.49
CA ASN A 100 -5.05 -8.38 -4.84
C ASN A 100 -6.11 -9.01 -3.94
N HIS A 101 -6.48 -8.29 -2.89
CA HIS A 101 -7.69 -8.57 -2.12
C HIS A 101 -8.85 -7.81 -2.73
N TYR A 102 -10.06 -8.37 -2.63
CA TYR A 102 -11.27 -7.79 -3.19
C TYR A 102 -12.36 -7.71 -2.13
N CYS A 103 -13.10 -6.61 -2.15
CA CYS A 103 -14.36 -6.49 -1.43
C CYS A 103 -15.45 -7.23 -2.23
N PRO A 104 -16.07 -8.29 -1.69
CA PRO A 104 -17.12 -9.03 -2.39
C PRO A 104 -18.46 -8.26 -2.46
N ASN A 105 -18.61 -7.19 -1.66
CA ASN A 105 -19.82 -6.38 -1.60
C ASN A 105 -19.89 -5.38 -2.76
N PHE A 106 -20.13 -5.88 -3.97
CA PHE A 106 -20.16 -5.06 -5.19
C PHE A 106 -21.32 -4.04 -5.21
N TYR A 107 -22.46 -4.36 -4.61
CA TYR A 107 -23.67 -3.53 -4.68
C TYR A 107 -23.83 -2.55 -3.51
N GLY A 108 -23.18 -2.81 -2.37
CA GLY A 108 -23.31 -2.02 -1.14
C GLY A 108 -22.03 -1.32 -0.69
N CYS A 109 -20.92 -1.46 -1.42
CA CYS A 109 -19.68 -0.76 -1.10
C CYS A 109 -19.57 0.53 -1.93
N PRO A 110 -19.54 1.71 -1.29
CA PRO A 110 -19.20 2.94 -1.98
C PRO A 110 -17.73 2.90 -2.44
N PRO A 111 -17.39 3.53 -3.57
CA PRO A 111 -16.01 3.75 -3.98
C PRO A 111 -15.31 4.86 -3.18
#